data_AF-A0A7T0NYE8-F1
#
_entry.id   AF-A0A7T0NYE8-F1
#
_cell.length_a   1.000
_cell.length_b   1.000
_cell.length_c   1.000
_cell.angle_alpha   90.00
_cell.angle_beta   90.00
_cell.angle_gamma   90.00
#
_symmetry.space_group_name_H-M   'P 1'
#
loop_
_entity.id
_entity.type
_entity.pdbx_description
1 polymer ?
#
loop_
_entity_poly.entity_id
_entity_poly.type
_entity_poly.pdbx_seq_one_letter_code
_entity_poly.pdbx_strand_id
1 'polypeptide(L)'
;MNQLIAIALGGSAGAVARFLVANGIYAWLGRSFPFGTLFINVSGSFLMGFLTVLLMQRFTVAVEYRAAILVGFLGAYTTFSTFALESFYLFEEGDLRKAALNIFLSVVLCLVAVWFGMLLGRTILGDGAYPWLDDLPYARMMLGIGMAFLLAALAQFMFQRLSMTAEWRLITLILLLGVLTVSLTLWLAFKLFHFQLELHEILGIFITTNLLGMLVMWLGTLFGNWLWQLNLLR
;
A
#
# COMPACT_ATOMS: atom_id res chain seq x y z
N MET A 1 -23.95 18.09 -20.21
CA MET A 1 -24.51 16.75 -20.54
C MET A 1 -23.41 15.70 -20.70
N ASN A 2 -22.37 15.95 -21.49
CA ASN A 2 -21.27 14.97 -21.74
C ASN A 2 -20.56 14.48 -20.48
N GLN A 3 -20.30 15.36 -19.50
CA GLN A 3 -19.64 14.98 -18.25
C GLN A 3 -20.46 13.99 -17.41
N LEU A 4 -21.80 14.14 -17.36
CA LEU A 4 -22.67 13.20 -16.64
C LEU A 4 -22.67 11.82 -17.28
N ILE A 5 -22.69 11.77 -18.62
CA ILE A 5 -22.60 10.51 -19.38
C ILE A 5 -21.24 9.85 -19.12
N ALA A 6 -20.16 10.64 -19.11
CA ALA A 6 -18.82 10.16 -18.84
C ALA A 6 -18.71 9.57 -17.41
N ILE A 7 -19.28 10.25 -16.40
CA ILE A 7 -19.38 9.75 -15.02
C ILE A 7 -20.20 8.46 -14.98
N ALA A 8 -21.34 8.39 -15.66
CA ALA A 8 -22.21 7.21 -15.68
C ALA A 8 -21.50 5.99 -16.30
N LEU A 9 -20.82 6.17 -17.43
CA LEU A 9 -20.04 5.12 -18.08
C LEU A 9 -18.89 4.65 -17.18
N GLY A 10 -18.09 5.59 -16.66
CA GLY A 10 -17.02 5.29 -15.73
C GLY A 10 -17.53 4.55 -14.48
N GLY A 11 -18.63 5.03 -13.89
CA GLY A 11 -19.26 4.45 -12.71
C GLY A 11 -19.79 3.04 -12.94
N SER A 12 -20.42 2.79 -14.09
CA SER A 12 -20.88 1.44 -14.45
C SER A 12 -19.71 0.47 -14.55
N ALA A 13 -18.61 0.86 -15.21
CA ALA A 13 -17.40 0.06 -15.30
C ALA A 13 -16.73 -0.15 -13.94
N GLY A 14 -16.68 0.89 -13.10
CA GLY A 14 -16.14 0.81 -11.74
C GLY A 14 -16.92 -0.14 -10.84
N ALA A 15 -18.25 -0.11 -10.90
CA ALA A 15 -19.11 -1.01 -10.14
C ALA A 15 -18.96 -2.48 -10.57
N VAL A 16 -18.84 -2.75 -11.88
CA VAL A 16 -18.59 -4.09 -12.40
C VAL A 16 -17.19 -4.58 -11.98
N ALA A 17 -16.16 -3.73 -12.12
CA ALA A 17 -14.81 -4.05 -11.70
C ALA A 17 -14.74 -4.35 -10.19
N ARG A 18 -15.42 -3.55 -9.37
CA ARG A 18 -15.56 -3.78 -7.93
C ARG A 18 -16.10 -5.17 -7.64
N PHE A 19 -17.21 -5.52 -8.29
CA PHE A 19 -17.86 -6.81 -8.09
C PHE A 19 -16.94 -7.97 -8.46
N LEU A 20 -16.27 -7.90 -9.62
CA LEU A 20 -15.40 -8.97 -10.09
C LEU A 20 -14.14 -9.11 -9.22
N VAL A 21 -13.48 -8.00 -8.91
CA VAL A 21 -12.24 -8.00 -8.11
C VAL A 21 -12.53 -8.43 -6.68
N ALA A 22 -13.54 -7.87 -6.02
CA ALA A 22 -13.87 -8.24 -4.65
C ALA A 22 -14.24 -9.73 -4.55
N ASN A 23 -15.05 -10.25 -5.48
CA ASN A 23 -15.38 -11.68 -5.50
C ASN A 23 -14.17 -12.57 -5.81
N GLY A 24 -13.26 -12.15 -6.68
CA GLY A 24 -12.01 -12.86 -6.93
C GLY A 24 -11.14 -12.95 -5.67
N ILE A 25 -11.01 -11.85 -4.93
CA ILE A 25 -10.30 -11.83 -3.64
C ILE A 25 -11.01 -12.71 -2.61
N TYR A 26 -12.34 -12.66 -2.53
CA TYR A 26 -13.11 -13.53 -1.64
C TYR A 26 -12.98 -15.02 -2.00
N ALA A 27 -12.90 -15.37 -3.29
CA ALA A 27 -12.67 -16.75 -3.71
C ALA A 27 -11.28 -17.25 -3.30
N TRP A 28 -10.29 -16.35 -3.23
CA TRP A 28 -8.92 -16.70 -2.89
C TRP A 28 -8.64 -16.72 -1.38
N LEU A 29 -9.13 -15.72 -0.65
CA LEU A 29 -8.85 -15.53 0.79
C LEU A 29 -9.99 -15.99 1.71
N GLY A 30 -11.17 -16.30 1.17
CA GLY A 30 -12.37 -16.62 1.94
C GLY A 30 -13.18 -15.39 2.33
N ARG A 31 -14.33 -15.61 2.99
CA ARG A 31 -15.29 -14.57 3.40
C ARG A 31 -15.39 -14.36 4.92
N SER A 32 -14.55 -15.04 5.70
CA SER A 32 -14.40 -14.90 7.15
C SER A 32 -13.96 -13.49 7.59
N PHE A 33 -13.50 -12.68 6.65
CA PHE A 33 -13.18 -11.27 6.82
C PHE A 33 -13.37 -10.52 5.48
N PRO A 34 -13.69 -9.21 5.50
CA PRO A 34 -13.96 -8.39 4.31
C PRO A 34 -12.70 -8.06 3.47
N PHE A 35 -11.91 -9.07 3.12
CA PHE A 35 -10.70 -8.91 2.30
C PHE A 35 -10.99 -8.33 0.92
N GLY A 36 -12.11 -8.70 0.31
CA GLY A 36 -12.53 -8.16 -0.98
C GLY A 36 -12.72 -6.65 -0.92
N THR A 37 -13.48 -6.17 0.07
CA THR A 37 -13.72 -4.74 0.30
C THR A 37 -12.46 -3.98 0.70
N LEU A 38 -11.63 -4.55 1.58
CA LEU A 38 -10.37 -3.95 1.95
C LEU A 38 -9.46 -3.76 0.72
N PHE A 39 -9.35 -4.77 -0.13
CA PHE A 39 -8.49 -4.73 -1.31
C PHE A 39 -8.95 -3.67 -2.33
N ILE A 40 -10.24 -3.64 -2.69
CA ILE A 40 -10.76 -2.66 -3.64
C ILE A 40 -10.60 -1.23 -3.12
N ASN A 41 -10.77 -1.01 -1.81
CA ASN A 41 -10.65 0.31 -1.21
C ASN A 41 -9.18 0.76 -1.19
N VAL A 42 -8.26 -0.08 -0.74
CA VAL A 42 -6.82 0.24 -0.70
C VAL A 42 -6.25 0.46 -2.11
N SER A 43 -6.54 -0.46 -3.04
CA SER A 43 -6.08 -0.33 -4.44
C SER A 43 -6.71 0.89 -5.13
N GLY A 44 -7.98 1.16 -4.88
CA GLY A 44 -8.69 2.33 -5.42
C GLY A 44 -8.16 3.64 -4.86
N SER A 45 -7.89 3.72 -3.55
CA SER A 45 -7.26 4.90 -2.92
C SER A 45 -5.85 5.16 -3.47
N PHE A 46 -5.05 4.12 -3.69
CA PHE A 46 -3.76 4.25 -4.35
C PHE A 46 -3.89 4.85 -5.76
N LEU A 47 -4.76 4.27 -6.59
CA LEU A 47 -5.01 4.74 -7.95
C LEU A 47 -5.56 6.17 -7.96
N MET A 48 -6.44 6.52 -7.01
CA MET A 48 -6.96 7.88 -6.86
C MET A 48 -5.84 8.89 -6.62
N GLY A 49 -4.92 8.59 -5.70
CA GLY A 49 -3.77 9.45 -5.42
C GLY A 49 -2.87 9.63 -6.64
N PHE A 50 -2.52 8.51 -7.30
CA PHE A 50 -1.65 8.50 -8.47
C PHE A 50 -2.27 9.25 -9.66
N LEU A 51 -3.50 8.92 -10.01
CA LEU A 51 -4.20 9.50 -11.17
C LEU A 51 -4.61 10.95 -10.94
N THR A 52 -4.85 11.37 -9.69
CA THR A 52 -5.09 12.79 -9.41
C THR A 52 -3.88 13.64 -9.81
N VAL A 53 -2.66 13.23 -9.45
CA VAL A 53 -1.44 13.93 -9.85
C VAL A 53 -1.30 13.91 -11.37
N LEU A 54 -1.47 12.75 -12.00
CA LEU A 54 -1.35 12.56 -13.44
C LEU A 54 -2.30 13.47 -14.23
N LEU A 55 -3.59 13.40 -13.90
CA LEU A 55 -4.67 13.99 -14.69
C LEU A 55 -4.92 15.45 -14.36
N MET A 56 -4.63 15.91 -13.13
CA MET A 56 -4.88 17.30 -12.71
C MET A 56 -3.64 18.17 -12.76
N GLN A 57 -2.46 17.61 -12.47
CA GLN A 57 -1.24 18.41 -12.30
C GLN A 57 -0.29 18.31 -13.49
N ARG A 58 -0.32 17.20 -14.25
CA ARG A 58 0.65 16.95 -15.34
C ARG A 58 0.04 17.04 -16.72
N PHE A 59 -1.07 16.35 -16.96
CA PHE A 59 -1.70 16.34 -18.28
C PHE A 59 -2.94 17.24 -18.33
N THR A 60 -3.04 18.02 -19.40
CA THR A 60 -4.26 18.73 -19.77
C THR A 60 -5.24 17.74 -20.39
N VAL A 61 -5.94 17.00 -19.54
CA VAL A 61 -6.99 16.06 -19.94
C VAL A 61 -8.34 16.76 -19.89
N ALA A 62 -9.21 16.50 -20.86
CA ALA A 62 -10.56 17.06 -20.87
C ALA A 62 -11.34 16.65 -19.61
N VAL A 63 -12.20 17.56 -19.15
CA VAL A 63 -12.92 17.48 -17.86
C VAL A 63 -13.77 16.22 -17.76
N GLU A 64 -14.31 15.76 -18.89
CA GLU A 64 -15.14 14.58 -19.01
C GLU A 64 -14.38 13.30 -18.67
N TYR A 65 -13.16 13.13 -19.16
CA TYR A 65 -12.35 11.94 -18.85
C TYR A 65 -11.90 11.93 -17.39
N ARG A 66 -11.53 13.10 -16.85
CA ARG A 66 -11.22 13.26 -15.43
C ARG A 66 -12.40 12.85 -14.56
N ALA A 67 -13.60 13.31 -14.91
CA ALA A 67 -14.83 12.97 -14.20
C ALA A 67 -15.18 11.49 -14.36
N ALA A 68 -15.05 10.91 -15.56
CA ALA A 68 -15.28 9.49 -15.80
C ALA A 68 -14.38 8.60 -14.95
N ILE A 69 -13.09 8.95 -14.83
CA ILE A 69 -12.10 8.11 -14.14
C ILE A 69 -12.16 8.32 -12.63
N LEU A 70 -12.05 9.57 -12.16
CA LEU A 70 -11.91 9.87 -10.73
C LEU A 70 -13.25 9.78 -10.00
N VAL A 71 -14.31 10.39 -10.56
CA VAL A 71 -15.63 10.43 -9.92
C VAL A 71 -16.44 9.18 -10.29
N GLY A 72 -16.47 8.81 -11.56
CA GLY A 72 -17.18 7.63 -12.04
C GLY A 72 -16.51 6.33 -11.58
N PHE A 73 -15.43 5.94 -12.25
CA PHE A 73 -14.82 4.63 -12.09
C PHE A 73 -14.28 4.41 -10.68
N LEU A 74 -13.36 5.25 -10.20
CA LEU A 74 -12.76 5.06 -8.87
C LEU A 74 -13.77 5.27 -7.74
N GLY A 75 -14.71 6.21 -7.92
CA GLY A 75 -15.81 6.42 -6.98
C GLY A 75 -16.73 5.21 -6.84
N ALA A 76 -17.03 4.50 -7.94
CA ALA A 76 -17.85 3.29 -7.92
C ALA A 76 -17.06 1.99 -7.64
N TYR A 77 -15.76 2.00 -7.91
CA TYR A 77 -14.84 0.89 -7.65
C TYR A 77 -14.59 0.72 -6.14
N THR A 78 -14.47 1.83 -5.42
CA THR A 78 -14.35 1.86 -3.96
C THR A 78 -15.74 1.92 -3.30
N THR A 79 -15.85 1.53 -2.03
CA THR A 79 -17.13 1.56 -1.30
C THR A 79 -16.92 1.72 0.20
N PHE A 80 -17.43 2.84 0.73
CA PHE A 80 -17.51 3.05 2.18
C PHE A 80 -18.74 2.36 2.79
N SER A 81 -19.85 2.31 2.04
CA SER A 81 -21.11 1.71 2.52
C SER A 81 -20.97 0.22 2.80
N THR A 82 -20.31 -0.53 1.91
CA THR A 82 -20.06 -1.97 2.12
C THR A 82 -19.09 -2.19 3.27
N PHE A 83 -18.03 -1.38 3.37
CA PHE A 83 -17.11 -1.40 4.51
C PHE A 83 -17.85 -1.20 5.85
N ALA A 84 -18.74 -0.21 5.92
CA ALA A 84 -19.49 0.09 7.14
C ALA A 84 -20.43 -1.07 7.52
N LEU A 85 -21.13 -1.64 6.53
CA LEU A 85 -22.03 -2.77 6.75
C LEU A 85 -21.28 -4.04 7.19
N GLU A 86 -20.18 -4.38 6.53
CA GLU A 86 -19.36 -5.55 6.91
C GLU A 86 -18.72 -5.34 8.30
N SER A 87 -18.31 -4.12 8.64
CA SER A 87 -17.83 -3.81 9.99
C SER A 87 -18.93 -3.98 11.02
N PHE A 88 -20.15 -3.54 10.71
CA PHE A 88 -21.31 -3.68 11.59
C PHE A 88 -21.72 -5.14 11.78
N TYR A 89 -21.72 -5.96 10.72
CA TYR A 89 -21.98 -7.39 10.84
C TYR A 89 -20.97 -8.11 11.73
N LEU A 90 -19.68 -7.76 11.63
CA LEU A 90 -18.67 -8.30 12.55
C LEU A 90 -18.93 -7.90 14.01
N PHE A 91 -19.52 -6.73 14.26
CA PHE A 91 -19.99 -6.35 15.60
C PHE A 91 -21.19 -7.19 16.05
N GLU A 92 -22.18 -7.40 15.19
CA GLU A 92 -23.38 -8.21 15.50
C GLU A 92 -23.05 -9.68 15.77
N GLU A 93 -22.07 -10.24 15.05
CA GLU A 93 -21.56 -11.60 15.24
C GLU A 93 -20.76 -11.76 16.55
N GLY A 94 -20.53 -10.68 17.29
CA GLY A 94 -19.75 -10.66 18.53
C GLY A 94 -18.23 -10.72 18.30
N ASP A 95 -17.78 -10.67 17.04
CA ASP A 95 -16.39 -10.82 16.62
C ASP A 95 -15.64 -9.47 16.67
N LEU A 96 -15.68 -8.81 17.85
CA LEU A 96 -15.17 -7.44 18.09
C LEU A 96 -13.73 -7.22 17.61
N ARG A 97 -12.91 -8.26 17.69
CA ARG A 97 -11.52 -8.23 17.23
C ARG A 97 -11.42 -8.02 15.72
N LYS A 98 -12.23 -8.73 14.92
CA LYS A 98 -12.27 -8.59 13.46
C LYS A 98 -12.87 -7.24 13.07
N ALA A 99 -13.92 -6.80 13.76
CA ALA A 99 -14.54 -5.49 13.51
C ALA A 99 -13.53 -4.34 13.71
N ALA A 100 -12.84 -4.33 14.86
CA ALA A 100 -11.81 -3.33 15.16
C ALA A 100 -10.66 -3.37 14.15
N LEU A 101 -10.21 -4.57 13.76
CA LEU A 101 -9.16 -4.74 12.77
C LEU A 101 -9.59 -4.22 11.39
N ASN A 102 -10.82 -4.52 10.95
CA ASN A 102 -11.33 -4.04 9.67
C ASN A 102 -11.38 -2.51 9.59
N ILE A 103 -11.89 -1.86 10.64
CA ILE A 103 -11.96 -0.40 10.72
C ILE A 103 -10.55 0.19 10.68
N PHE A 104 -9.67 -0.30 11.55
CA PHE A 104 -8.31 0.22 11.65
C PHE A 104 -7.53 0.04 10.35
N LEU A 105 -7.51 -1.18 9.80
CA LEU A 105 -6.80 -1.47 8.56
C LEU A 105 -7.37 -0.69 7.38
N SER A 106 -8.69 -0.63 7.23
CA SER A 106 -9.31 0.10 6.11
C SER A 106 -8.94 1.58 6.14
N VAL A 107 -9.03 2.25 7.29
CA VAL A 107 -8.69 3.67 7.40
C VAL A 107 -7.20 3.90 7.17
N VAL A 108 -6.34 3.18 7.89
CA VAL A 108 -4.88 3.41 7.83
C VAL A 108 -4.33 3.06 6.46
N LEU A 109 -4.68 1.89 5.92
CA LEU A 109 -4.14 1.45 4.63
C LEU A 109 -4.64 2.31 3.47
N CYS A 110 -5.90 2.79 3.48
CA CYS A 110 -6.39 3.68 2.43
C CYS A 110 -5.70 5.05 2.47
N LEU A 111 -5.48 5.62 3.66
CA LEU A 111 -4.75 6.88 3.82
C LEU A 111 -3.29 6.77 3.38
N VAL A 112 -2.62 5.66 3.77
CA VAL A 112 -1.25 5.37 3.32
C VAL A 112 -1.21 5.15 1.81
N ALA A 113 -2.18 4.42 1.25
CA ALA A 113 -2.26 4.13 -0.17
C ALA A 113 -2.44 5.38 -1.02
N VAL A 114 -3.38 6.28 -0.67
CA VAL A 114 -3.55 7.54 -1.43
C VAL A 114 -2.32 8.43 -1.34
N TRP A 115 -1.70 8.51 -0.16
CA TRP A 115 -0.45 9.25 0.01
C TRP A 115 0.69 8.67 -0.85
N PHE A 116 0.84 7.34 -0.85
CA PHE A 116 1.84 6.66 -1.66
C PHE A 116 1.58 6.82 -3.17
N GLY A 117 0.32 6.74 -3.60
CA GLY A 117 -0.09 7.00 -4.97
C GLY A 117 0.27 8.42 -5.43
N MET A 118 -0.04 9.42 -4.60
CA MET A 118 0.36 10.80 -4.87
C MET A 118 1.87 10.98 -4.93
N LEU A 119 2.62 10.37 -4.01
CA LEU A 119 4.07 10.42 -4.00
C LEU A 119 4.64 9.87 -5.32
N LEU A 120 4.23 8.66 -5.71
CA LEU A 120 4.70 8.02 -6.95
C LEU A 120 4.34 8.84 -8.18
N GLY A 121 3.11 9.37 -8.24
CA GLY A 121 2.67 10.20 -9.35
C GLY A 121 3.55 11.45 -9.51
N ARG A 122 4.04 12.00 -8.39
CA ARG A 122 4.88 13.19 -8.43
C ARG A 122 6.34 12.88 -8.70
N THR A 123 6.90 11.82 -8.10
CA THR A 123 8.31 11.44 -8.30
C THR A 123 8.59 10.96 -9.71
N ILE A 124 7.65 10.26 -10.35
CA ILE A 124 7.83 9.73 -11.70
C ILE A 124 7.66 10.83 -12.76
N LEU A 125 6.82 11.84 -12.51
CA LEU A 125 6.33 12.75 -13.57
C LEU A 125 6.67 14.24 -13.38
N GLY A 126 7.44 14.62 -12.35
CA GLY A 126 8.27 15.84 -12.46
C GLY A 126 8.93 16.33 -11.19
N ASP A 127 9.45 17.56 -11.26
CA ASP A 127 10.37 18.16 -10.28
C ASP A 127 9.80 18.20 -8.86
N GLY A 128 10.61 17.70 -7.91
CA GLY A 128 10.42 17.83 -6.46
C GLY A 128 9.02 17.52 -5.96
N ALA A 129 8.74 16.25 -5.64
CA ALA A 129 7.41 15.75 -5.27
C ALA A 129 6.68 16.54 -4.16
N TYR A 130 7.41 17.29 -3.35
CA TYR A 130 6.92 18.18 -2.32
C TYR A 130 8.13 19.03 -1.85
N PRO A 131 8.18 20.35 -2.11
CA PRO A 131 9.29 21.20 -1.65
C PRO A 131 9.52 21.10 -0.13
N TRP A 132 8.44 20.96 0.64
CA TRP A 132 8.48 20.77 2.10
C TRP A 132 8.81 19.33 2.56
N LEU A 133 8.84 18.33 1.67
CA LEU A 133 9.45 17.03 1.99
C LEU A 133 10.96 17.04 1.72
N ASP A 134 11.43 17.94 0.86
CA ASP A 134 12.87 18.13 0.69
C ASP A 134 13.47 18.77 1.96
N ASP A 135 12.69 19.55 2.72
CA ASP A 135 12.98 20.01 4.08
C ASP A 135 12.85 18.94 5.19
N LEU A 136 12.19 17.81 4.90
CA LEU A 136 12.09 16.66 5.80
C LEU A 136 13.10 15.60 5.35
N PRO A 137 14.35 15.66 5.83
CA PRO A 137 15.45 14.86 5.31
C PRO A 137 15.18 13.36 5.32
N TYR A 138 14.27 12.88 6.17
CA TYR A 138 14.00 11.45 6.39
C TYR A 138 12.66 10.94 5.83
N ALA A 139 11.83 11.77 5.20
CA ALA A 139 10.50 11.31 4.77
C ALA A 139 10.55 10.16 3.74
N ARG A 140 11.48 10.24 2.77
CA ARG A 140 11.72 9.15 1.79
C ARG A 140 12.25 7.88 2.45
N MET A 141 13.02 8.04 3.53
CA MET A 141 13.53 6.93 4.35
C MET A 141 12.39 6.24 5.10
N MET A 142 11.51 7.01 5.76
CA MET A 142 10.33 6.49 6.46
C MET A 142 9.37 5.75 5.52
N LEU A 143 9.23 6.24 4.29
CA LEU A 143 8.49 5.57 3.21
C LEU A 143 9.07 4.20 2.85
N GLY A 144 10.37 4.15 2.58
CA GLY A 144 11.06 2.89 2.27
C GLY A 144 10.96 1.88 3.42
N ILE A 145 11.12 2.35 4.65
CA ILE A 145 10.95 1.55 5.88
C ILE A 145 9.51 1.03 6.00
N GLY A 146 8.50 1.90 5.82
CA GLY A 146 7.10 1.51 5.88
C GLY A 146 6.74 0.48 4.81
N MET A 147 7.25 0.64 3.59
CA MET A 147 7.03 -0.32 2.50
C MET A 147 7.69 -1.67 2.79
N ALA A 148 8.91 -1.68 3.31
CA ALA A 148 9.58 -2.90 3.74
C ALA A 148 8.81 -3.64 4.82
N PHE A 149 8.30 -2.92 5.83
CA PHE A 149 7.46 -3.49 6.88
C PHE A 149 6.23 -4.18 6.27
N LEU A 150 5.51 -3.49 5.38
CA LEU A 150 4.31 -4.02 4.73
C LEU A 150 4.61 -5.23 3.83
N LEU A 151 5.70 -5.18 3.06
CA LEU A 151 6.13 -6.30 2.22
C LEU A 151 6.54 -7.51 3.07
N ALA A 152 7.25 -7.31 4.17
CA ALA A 152 7.61 -8.38 5.09
C ALA A 152 6.38 -8.99 5.77
N ALA A 153 5.41 -8.16 6.17
CA ALA A 153 4.14 -8.64 6.71
C ALA A 153 3.33 -9.44 5.69
N LEU A 154 3.24 -8.94 4.45
CA LEU A 154 2.56 -9.62 3.35
C LEU A 154 3.26 -10.94 2.99
N ALA A 155 4.59 -10.93 2.87
CA ALA A 155 5.38 -12.12 2.57
C ALA A 155 5.17 -13.19 3.64
N GLN A 156 5.26 -12.81 4.92
CA GLN A 156 5.04 -13.76 6.02
C GLN A 156 3.63 -14.35 6.00
N PHE A 157 2.61 -13.51 5.75
CA PHE A 157 1.23 -13.97 5.61
C PHE A 157 1.08 -14.95 4.43
N MET A 158 1.69 -14.64 3.28
CA MET A 158 1.68 -15.52 2.11
C MET A 158 2.42 -16.84 2.34
N PHE A 159 3.52 -16.83 3.09
CA PHE A 159 4.27 -18.04 3.43
C PHE A 159 3.43 -19.06 4.19
N GLN A 160 2.57 -18.57 5.09
CA GLN A 160 1.64 -19.40 5.84
C GLN A 160 0.50 -19.88 4.95
N ARG A 161 -0.08 -18.98 4.14
CA ARG A 161 -1.20 -19.31 3.24
C ARG A 161 -0.82 -20.35 2.17
N LEU A 162 0.35 -20.22 1.56
CA LEU A 162 0.84 -21.11 0.50
C LEU A 162 1.62 -22.31 1.04
N SER A 163 1.70 -22.49 2.36
CA SER A 163 2.48 -23.56 3.01
C SER A 163 3.92 -23.65 2.49
N MET A 164 4.56 -22.51 2.21
CA MET A 164 5.90 -22.48 1.61
C MET A 164 6.93 -23.12 2.53
N THR A 165 7.91 -23.86 1.96
CA THR A 165 9.00 -24.48 2.71
C THR A 165 9.93 -23.42 3.32
N ALA A 166 10.67 -23.79 4.38
CA ALA A 166 11.57 -22.87 5.08
C ALA A 166 12.63 -22.24 4.16
N GLU A 167 13.10 -22.98 3.16
CA GLU A 167 14.06 -22.53 2.15
C GLU A 167 13.54 -21.32 1.36
N TRP A 168 12.33 -21.42 0.79
CA TRP A 168 11.73 -20.33 0.02
C TRP A 168 11.41 -19.10 0.86
N ARG A 169 11.00 -19.31 2.12
CA ARG A 169 10.79 -18.22 3.07
C ARG A 169 12.10 -17.46 3.34
N LEU A 170 13.17 -18.20 3.60
CA LEU A 170 14.50 -17.66 3.85
C LEU A 170 15.00 -16.86 2.64
N ILE A 171 14.95 -17.45 1.45
CA ILE A 171 15.39 -16.81 0.20
C ILE A 171 14.65 -15.48 0.00
N THR A 172 13.32 -15.50 0.11
CA THR A 172 12.50 -14.31 -0.12
C THR A 172 12.80 -13.21 0.89
N LEU A 173 12.95 -13.54 2.18
CA LEU A 173 13.28 -12.55 3.22
C LEU A 173 14.69 -11.98 3.05
N ILE A 174 15.68 -12.80 2.71
CA ILE A 174 17.04 -12.34 2.45
C ILE A 174 17.07 -11.39 1.26
N LEU A 175 16.38 -11.72 0.17
CA LEU A 175 16.30 -10.86 -1.01
C LEU A 175 15.62 -9.52 -0.69
N LEU A 176 14.50 -9.54 0.03
CA LEU A 176 13.82 -8.31 0.47
C LEU A 176 14.72 -7.43 1.35
N LEU A 177 15.39 -8.03 2.34
CA LEU A 177 16.34 -7.30 3.20
C LEU A 177 17.51 -6.73 2.40
N GLY A 178 18.05 -7.49 1.46
CA GLY A 178 19.17 -7.07 0.62
C GLY A 178 18.83 -5.87 -0.25
N VAL A 179 17.70 -5.93 -0.97
CA VAL A 179 17.20 -4.83 -1.79
C VAL A 179 16.97 -3.58 -0.96
N LEU A 180 16.32 -3.73 0.21
CA LEU A 180 16.05 -2.63 1.13
C LEU A 180 17.36 -1.98 1.61
N THR A 181 18.27 -2.78 2.16
CA THR A 181 19.51 -2.31 2.76
C THR A 181 20.35 -1.55 1.73
N VAL A 182 20.61 -2.16 0.57
CA VAL A 182 21.43 -1.54 -0.48
C VAL A 182 20.80 -0.21 -0.94
N SER A 183 19.49 -0.18 -1.16
CA SER A 183 18.79 1.03 -1.60
C SER A 183 18.89 2.16 -0.56
N LEU A 184 18.70 1.85 0.73
CA LEU A 184 18.82 2.82 1.83
C LEU A 184 20.25 3.32 2.03
N THR A 185 21.24 2.41 2.00
CA THR A 185 22.65 2.76 2.12
C THR A 185 23.08 3.73 1.02
N LEU A 186 22.77 3.40 -0.24
CA LEU A 186 23.12 4.24 -1.38
C LEU A 186 22.44 5.61 -1.27
N TRP A 187 21.16 5.64 -0.92
CA TRP A 187 20.42 6.89 -0.80
C TRP A 187 20.98 7.80 0.31
N LEU A 188 21.29 7.25 1.50
CA LEU A 188 21.91 8.01 2.59
C LEU A 188 23.32 8.50 2.22
N ALA A 189 24.13 7.63 1.60
CA ALA A 189 25.48 7.96 1.18
C ALA A 189 25.50 9.13 0.19
N PHE A 190 24.62 9.12 -0.81
CA PHE A 190 24.54 10.20 -1.80
C PHE A 190 23.91 11.48 -1.25
N LYS A 191 22.96 11.40 -0.31
CA LYS A 191 22.21 12.58 0.16
C LYS A 191 22.89 13.33 1.32
N LEU A 192 23.55 12.63 2.24
CA LEU A 192 24.12 13.27 3.43
C LEU A 192 25.55 13.80 3.22
N PHE A 193 26.35 13.17 2.35
CA PHE A 193 27.80 13.34 2.40
C PHE A 193 28.47 13.89 1.12
N HIS A 194 27.72 14.44 0.16
CA HIS A 194 28.27 15.16 -1.01
C HIS A 194 29.57 14.55 -1.58
N PHE A 195 29.51 13.27 -1.98
CA PHE A 195 30.58 12.52 -2.68
C PHE A 195 31.97 12.40 -2.01
N GLN A 196 32.17 12.85 -0.76
CA GLN A 196 33.46 12.74 -0.05
C GLN A 196 33.46 11.68 1.07
N LEU A 197 32.84 10.52 0.84
CA LEU A 197 32.82 9.44 1.85
C LEU A 197 34.05 8.54 1.76
N GLU A 198 34.67 8.28 2.90
CA GLU A 198 35.64 7.19 3.04
C GLU A 198 34.96 5.82 3.16
N LEU A 199 35.68 4.75 2.84
CA LEU A 199 35.15 3.37 2.88
C LEU A 199 34.57 3.01 4.26
N HIS A 200 35.21 3.47 5.35
CA HIS A 200 34.79 3.17 6.70
C HIS A 200 33.45 3.83 7.07
N GLU A 201 33.16 5.02 6.54
CA GLU A 201 31.90 5.73 6.72
C GLU A 201 30.77 5.04 5.94
N ILE A 202 31.03 4.60 4.71
CA ILE A 202 30.09 3.82 3.91
C ILE A 202 29.74 2.51 4.62
N LEU A 203 30.74 1.83 5.20
CA LEU A 203 30.52 0.61 5.99
C LEU A 203 29.67 0.89 7.24
N GLY A 204 29.87 2.01 7.92
CA GLY A 204 29.04 2.43 9.05
C GLY A 204 27.58 2.66 8.66
N ILE A 205 27.32 3.35 7.54
CA ILE A 205 25.97 3.55 6.99
C ILE A 205 25.35 2.21 6.59
N PHE A 206 26.12 1.33 5.96
CA PHE A 206 25.66 -0.01 5.59
C PHE A 206 25.25 -0.84 6.81
N ILE A 207 26.07 -0.88 7.86
CA ILE A 207 25.78 -1.63 9.10
C ILE A 207 24.50 -1.09 9.76
N THR A 208 24.39 0.22 9.91
CA THR A 208 23.24 0.86 10.56
C THR A 208 21.94 0.63 9.79
N THR A 209 21.97 0.81 8.46
CA THR A 209 20.81 0.54 7.59
C THR A 209 20.43 -0.94 7.55
N ASN A 210 21.39 -1.85 7.62
CA ASN A 210 21.14 -3.29 7.69
C ASN A 210 20.44 -3.69 8.99
N LEU A 211 20.93 -3.20 10.14
CA LEU A 211 20.31 -3.44 11.45
C LEU A 211 18.88 -2.89 11.50
N LEU A 212 18.66 -1.69 10.97
CA LEU A 212 17.33 -1.10 10.87
C LEU A 212 16.42 -1.94 9.96
N GLY A 213 16.93 -2.35 8.79
CA GLY A 213 16.21 -3.21 7.86
C GLY A 213 15.81 -4.55 8.48
N MET A 214 16.72 -5.18 9.24
CA MET A 214 16.44 -6.42 9.98
C MET A 214 15.33 -6.22 11.01
N LEU A 215 15.38 -5.13 11.79
CA LEU A 215 14.34 -4.81 12.77
C LEU A 215 12.98 -4.62 12.11
N VAL A 216 12.93 -3.84 11.03
CA VAL A 216 11.71 -3.55 10.27
C VAL A 216 11.12 -4.81 9.65
N MET A 217 11.95 -5.64 9.03
CA MET A 217 11.58 -6.93 8.48
C MET A 217 11.03 -7.85 9.57
N TRP A 218 11.73 -7.95 10.70
CA TRP A 218 11.31 -8.78 11.84
C TRP A 218 9.95 -8.33 12.38
N LEU A 219 9.77 -7.03 12.65
CA LEU A 219 8.47 -6.48 13.06
C LEU A 219 7.37 -6.73 12.02
N GLY A 220 7.69 -6.58 10.73
CA GLY A 220 6.78 -6.90 9.64
C GLY A 220 6.35 -8.37 9.67
N THR A 221 7.30 -9.31 9.80
CA THR A 221 6.97 -10.75 9.91
C THR A 221 6.19 -11.07 11.18
N LEU A 222 6.49 -10.45 12.32
CA LEU A 222 5.68 -10.59 13.54
C LEU A 222 4.26 -10.11 13.31
N PHE A 223 4.09 -8.97 12.64
CA PHE A 223 2.78 -8.45 12.28
C PHE A 223 2.04 -9.37 11.30
N GLY A 224 2.71 -9.89 10.26
CA GLY A 224 2.13 -10.87 9.34
C GLY A 224 1.71 -12.17 10.04
N ASN A 225 2.53 -12.67 10.96
CA ASN A 225 2.20 -13.80 11.82
C ASN A 225 1.02 -13.50 12.74
N TRP A 226 0.99 -12.32 13.33
CA TRP A 226 -0.12 -11.88 14.16
C TRP A 226 -1.41 -11.77 13.35
N LEU A 227 -1.36 -11.26 12.11
CA LEU A 227 -2.47 -11.25 11.15
C LEU A 227 -2.97 -12.65 10.79
N TRP A 228 -2.07 -13.63 10.71
CA TRP A 228 -2.45 -15.03 10.50
C TRP A 228 -3.06 -15.67 11.76
N GLN A 229 -2.43 -15.48 12.92
CA GLN A 229 -2.91 -15.97 14.22
C GLN A 229 -4.20 -15.29 14.68
N LEU A 230 -4.49 -14.10 14.16
CA LEU A 230 -5.75 -13.38 14.29
C LEU A 230 -6.97 -14.15 13.76
N ASN A 231 -6.75 -15.32 13.13
CA ASN A 231 -7.83 -16.23 12.77
C ASN A 231 -8.83 -15.56 11.82
N LEU A 232 -8.30 -14.90 10.79
CA LEU A 232 -9.06 -14.57 9.57
C LEU A 232 -9.51 -15.84 8.82
N LEU A 233 -9.40 -17.04 9.42
CA LEU A 233 -9.70 -18.37 8.88
C LEU A 233 -10.13 -19.35 10.00
N ARG A 234 -11.05 -18.95 10.87
CA ARG A 234 -12.14 -19.86 11.24
C ARG A 234 -13.40 -19.37 10.56
#